data_AF-A0A534MM12-F1
#
_entry.id   AF-A0A534MM12-F1
#
_cell.length_a   1.000
_cell.length_b   1.000
_cell.length_c   1.000
_cell.angle_alpha   90.00
_cell.angle_beta   90.00
_cell.angle_gamma   90.00
#
_symmetry.space_group_name_H-M   'P 1'
#
loop_
_entity.id
_entity.type
_entity.pdbx_description
1 polymer ?
#
loop_
_entity_poly.entity_id
_entity_poly.type
_entity_poly.pdbx_seq_one_letter_code
_entity_poly.pdbx_strand_id
1 'polypeptide(L)'
;MDSGRARALLQAVQDRQPIDMSPDERRLFVDQGILSPVGTATRDQWLTAVASLPALRDRVRELSRQALAAPGPTAPPELQQMIRELEEIAGQKTSVDSLVWNGPTQEYVKPTLLGRSVLEDLSTWQKHLEGRSFEQFQQDLSTYRGGLFETIQRADLTYRGLVLTEQMRADNDVTFGDPFTTVDLRFASIILAKRSLDPSLLAQSFEFFNMAVNWGSWNKEDRLVGSTVLASLPGNLQTVRTDFERLRIALESHGILPEDRIFAAAAMADLDPSWWDLVFSRIDEIHRRRPPLNAILLSALARSSYSVDEALARFDAALAGMATRGYKDGLVVEAAASILASAPIEAGAMVDRFAFMASHLAGVFDPPHAPSAMLAASPLEPFEAIDVFRDCISAITRRNFFELTLEIENLALVMCYGVAPLGLGYLAANLPPGAIPPIPAPLAAVPLYGPSWYAWHTYWVYRPLGRYIATHPVHVHTIAAFG
;
A
#
# COMPACT_ATOMS: atom_id res chain seq x y z
N MET A 1 9.99 10.52 27.34
CA MET A 1 10.38 9.08 27.37
C MET A 1 11.03 8.71 26.05
N ASP A 2 12.08 7.89 26.05
CA ASP A 2 12.71 7.35 24.84
C ASP A 2 11.81 6.31 24.13
N SER A 3 11.78 6.28 22.80
CA SER A 3 10.90 5.38 22.04
C SER A 3 11.29 3.89 22.18
N GLY A 4 12.58 3.60 22.30
CA GLY A 4 13.08 2.24 22.57
C GLY A 4 12.64 1.75 23.95
N ARG A 5 12.68 2.64 24.96
CA ARG A 5 12.13 2.37 26.29
C ARG A 5 10.61 2.14 26.24
N ALA A 6 9.87 2.96 25.48
CA ALA A 6 8.44 2.79 25.30
C ALA A 6 8.08 1.42 24.71
N ARG A 7 8.79 1.03 23.65
CA ARG A 7 8.65 -0.28 23.00
C ARG A 7 8.93 -1.42 23.98
N ALA A 8 10.02 -1.35 24.74
CA ALA A 8 10.38 -2.38 25.70
C ALA A 8 9.31 -2.58 26.78
N LEU A 9 8.73 -1.48 27.30
CA LEU A 9 7.66 -1.55 28.29
C LEU A 9 6.39 -2.18 27.71
N LEU A 10 5.96 -1.76 26.52
CA LEU A 10 4.78 -2.32 25.86
C LEU A 10 4.99 -3.78 25.44
N GLN A 11 6.19 -4.15 25.00
CA GLN A 11 6.54 -5.53 24.69
C GLN A 11 6.49 -6.40 25.95
N ALA A 12 7.03 -5.94 27.08
CA ALA A 12 6.93 -6.67 28.34
C ALA A 12 5.46 -6.86 28.79
N VAL A 13 4.59 -5.84 28.58
CA VAL A 13 3.15 -5.98 28.81
C VAL A 13 2.53 -7.04 27.89
N GLN A 14 2.87 -7.03 26.61
CA GLN A 14 2.39 -8.03 25.63
C GLN A 14 2.86 -9.45 25.97
N ASP A 15 4.10 -9.59 26.44
CA ASP A 15 4.71 -10.86 26.86
C ASP A 15 4.33 -11.28 28.28
N ARG A 16 3.46 -10.50 28.94
CA ARG A 16 2.94 -10.73 30.30
C ARG A 16 4.03 -10.81 31.36
N GLN A 17 5.10 -10.06 31.17
CA GLN A 17 6.21 -9.96 32.12
C GLN A 17 6.00 -8.77 33.06
N PRO A 18 6.37 -8.88 34.36
CA PRO A 18 6.34 -7.73 35.26
C PRO A 18 7.11 -6.55 34.68
N ILE A 19 6.56 -5.35 34.84
CA ILE A 19 7.16 -4.13 34.32
C ILE A 19 7.61 -3.20 35.44
N ASP A 20 8.61 -2.38 35.12
CA ASP A 20 9.21 -1.37 36.00
C ASP A 20 8.98 0.01 35.40
N MET A 21 7.73 0.41 35.29
CA MET A 21 7.29 1.67 34.70
C MET A 21 7.13 2.73 35.79
N SER A 22 7.88 3.81 35.69
CA SER A 22 7.83 4.93 36.63
C SER A 22 6.45 5.63 36.62
N PRO A 23 6.09 6.40 37.66
CA PRO A 23 4.83 7.14 37.71
C PRO A 23 4.60 8.07 36.50
N ASP A 24 5.67 8.70 35.99
CA ASP A 24 5.58 9.60 34.84
C ASP A 24 5.37 8.83 33.52
N GLU A 25 6.11 7.74 33.29
CA GLU A 25 5.89 6.85 32.15
C GLU A 25 4.48 6.25 32.16
N ARG A 26 4.00 5.85 33.36
CA ARG A 26 2.64 5.35 33.56
C ARG A 26 1.61 6.40 33.19
N ARG A 27 1.77 7.62 33.68
CA ARG A 27 0.85 8.72 33.37
C ARG A 27 0.77 8.96 31.86
N LEU A 28 1.92 8.98 31.19
CA LEU A 28 1.99 9.14 29.74
C LEU A 28 1.19 8.08 28.98
N PHE A 29 1.35 6.79 29.32
CA PHE A 29 0.62 5.71 28.64
C PHE A 29 -0.88 5.67 28.97
N VAL A 30 -1.26 5.99 30.21
CA VAL A 30 -2.65 5.97 30.65
C VAL A 30 -3.43 7.17 30.10
N ASP A 31 -2.85 8.36 30.15
CA ASP A 31 -3.50 9.59 29.68
C ASP A 31 -3.71 9.56 28.14
N GLN A 32 -2.86 8.84 27.42
CA GLN A 32 -3.02 8.57 25.98
C GLN A 32 -3.91 7.35 25.66
N GLY A 33 -4.41 6.62 26.67
CA GLY A 33 -5.27 5.45 26.47
C GLY A 33 -4.55 4.22 25.89
N ILE A 34 -3.22 4.16 25.95
CA ILE A 34 -2.40 3.04 25.48
C ILE A 34 -2.49 1.86 26.45
N LEU A 35 -2.47 2.17 27.75
CA LEU A 35 -2.64 1.19 28.83
C LEU A 35 -3.85 1.56 29.67
N SER A 36 -4.56 0.55 30.16
CA SER A 36 -5.63 0.71 31.14
C SER A 36 -5.16 0.27 32.52
N PRO A 37 -5.17 1.15 33.54
CA PRO A 37 -4.82 0.77 34.90
C PRO A 37 -5.95 -0.04 35.54
N VAL A 38 -5.59 -1.01 36.37
CA VAL A 38 -6.51 -1.86 37.12
C VAL A 38 -6.01 -1.98 38.56
N GLY A 39 -6.86 -1.53 39.49
CA GLY A 39 -6.56 -1.62 40.92
C GLY A 39 -6.61 -3.07 41.43
N THR A 40 -5.92 -3.32 42.54
CA THR A 40 -5.89 -4.64 43.21
C THR A 40 -7.29 -5.13 43.57
N ALA A 41 -8.15 -4.27 44.10
CA ALA A 41 -9.54 -4.61 44.44
C ALA A 41 -10.35 -5.08 43.22
N THR A 42 -10.21 -4.41 42.08
CA THR A 42 -10.88 -4.80 40.83
C THR A 42 -10.33 -6.12 40.30
N ARG A 43 -9.01 -6.33 40.36
CA ARG A 43 -8.37 -7.59 39.99
C ARG A 43 -8.85 -8.75 40.88
N ASP A 44 -8.96 -8.54 42.18
CA ASP A 44 -9.43 -9.57 43.13
C ASP A 44 -10.92 -9.89 42.93
N GLN A 45 -11.73 -8.88 42.60
CA GLN A 45 -13.12 -9.08 42.19
C GLN A 45 -13.21 -9.93 40.92
N TRP A 46 -12.42 -9.62 39.88
CA TRP A 46 -12.40 -10.42 38.66
C TRP A 46 -11.90 -11.84 38.90
N LEU A 47 -10.87 -12.05 39.73
CA LEU A 47 -10.40 -13.39 40.08
C LEU A 47 -11.50 -14.22 40.76
N THR A 48 -12.25 -13.60 41.67
CA THR A 48 -13.36 -14.25 42.36
C THR A 48 -14.46 -14.64 41.38
N ALA A 49 -14.81 -13.76 40.44
CA ALA A 49 -15.79 -14.05 39.40
C ALA A 49 -15.29 -15.15 38.42
N VAL A 50 -14.03 -15.10 38.00
CA VAL A 50 -13.44 -16.10 37.11
C VAL A 50 -13.37 -17.48 37.76
N ALA A 51 -13.22 -17.55 39.09
CA ALA A 51 -13.26 -18.81 39.83
C ALA A 51 -14.63 -19.50 39.77
N SER A 52 -15.74 -18.76 39.56
CA SER A 52 -17.09 -19.33 39.42
C SER A 52 -17.42 -19.78 37.98
N LEU A 53 -16.61 -19.39 36.99
CA LEU A 53 -16.82 -19.67 35.57
C LEU A 53 -16.99 -21.17 35.23
N PRO A 54 -16.23 -22.12 35.81
CA PRO A 54 -16.45 -23.55 35.56
C PRO A 54 -17.85 -24.02 35.96
N ALA A 55 -18.33 -23.61 37.14
CA ALA A 55 -19.65 -23.99 37.66
C ALA A 55 -20.78 -23.37 36.82
N LEU A 56 -20.63 -22.10 36.42
CA LEU A 56 -21.57 -21.42 35.53
C LEU A 56 -21.65 -22.10 34.15
N ARG A 57 -20.50 -22.46 33.56
CA ARG A 57 -20.43 -23.17 32.27
C ARG A 57 -21.13 -24.51 32.32
N ASP A 58 -20.92 -25.29 33.38
CA ASP A 58 -21.53 -26.60 33.52
C ASP A 58 -23.05 -26.49 33.72
N ARG A 59 -23.51 -25.45 34.41
CA ARG A 59 -24.94 -25.16 34.57
C ARG A 59 -25.60 -24.69 33.27
N VAL A 60 -24.94 -23.84 32.47
CA VAL A 60 -25.40 -23.44 31.13
C VAL A 60 -25.49 -24.66 30.21
N ARG A 61 -24.49 -25.55 30.22
CA ARG A 61 -24.52 -26.80 29.43
C ARG A 61 -25.67 -27.72 29.82
N GLU A 62 -25.98 -27.82 31.11
CA GLU A 62 -27.11 -28.60 31.60
C GLU A 62 -28.45 -28.02 31.16
N LEU A 63 -28.66 -26.72 31.36
CA LEU A 63 -29.89 -26.04 30.98
C LEU A 63 -30.10 -26.00 29.46
N SER A 64 -29.02 -25.82 28.67
CA SER A 64 -29.09 -25.94 27.22
C SER A 64 -29.51 -27.34 26.75
N ARG A 65 -29.02 -28.40 27.41
CA ARG A 65 -29.46 -29.78 27.12
C ARG A 65 -30.95 -29.99 27.45
N GLN A 66 -31.42 -29.45 28.57
CA GLN A 66 -32.82 -29.52 28.97
C GLN A 66 -33.73 -28.71 28.03
N ALA A 67 -33.29 -27.52 27.60
CA ALA A 67 -34.01 -26.69 26.65
C ALA A 67 -34.09 -27.33 25.25
N LEU A 68 -33.03 -28.00 24.78
CA LEU A 68 -33.04 -28.77 23.53
C LEU A 68 -33.98 -29.98 23.57
N ALA A 69 -34.26 -30.50 24.77
CA ALA A 69 -35.19 -31.61 24.97
C ALA A 69 -36.67 -31.16 25.06
N ALA A 70 -36.94 -29.86 25.17
CA ALA A 70 -38.29 -29.29 25.26
C ALA A 70 -38.67 -28.55 23.95
N PRO A 71 -39.83 -28.84 23.34
CA PRO A 71 -40.23 -28.18 22.09
C PRO A 71 -40.62 -26.71 22.34
N GLY A 72 -39.90 -25.77 21.71
CA GLY A 72 -40.21 -24.35 21.73
C GLY A 72 -39.19 -23.50 20.94
N PRO A 73 -39.60 -22.35 20.37
CA PRO A 73 -38.75 -21.53 19.48
C PRO A 73 -37.72 -20.64 20.19
N THR A 74 -37.72 -20.58 21.53
CA THR A 74 -36.91 -19.61 22.29
C THR A 74 -36.31 -20.22 23.55
N ALA A 75 -35.02 -19.96 23.79
CA ALA A 75 -34.32 -20.34 25.01
C ALA A 75 -34.99 -19.69 26.25
N PRO A 76 -35.10 -20.41 27.39
CA PRO A 76 -35.63 -19.86 28.63
C PRO A 76 -34.92 -18.57 29.07
N PRO A 77 -35.63 -17.58 29.66
CA PRO A 77 -35.02 -16.32 30.11
C PRO A 77 -33.82 -16.52 31.07
N GLU A 78 -33.89 -17.51 31.95
CA GLU A 78 -32.80 -17.90 32.85
C GLU A 78 -31.55 -18.31 32.06
N LEU A 79 -31.71 -19.12 31.00
CA LEU A 79 -30.59 -19.52 30.14
C LEU A 79 -29.97 -18.31 29.41
N GLN A 80 -30.79 -17.38 28.93
CA GLN A 80 -30.30 -16.14 28.29
C GLN A 80 -29.55 -15.22 29.25
N GLN A 81 -29.97 -15.16 30.52
CA GLN A 81 -29.26 -14.42 31.55
C GLN A 81 -27.92 -15.09 31.87
N MET A 82 -27.91 -16.42 32.07
CA MET A 82 -26.69 -17.16 32.38
C MET A 82 -25.68 -17.16 31.22
N ILE A 83 -26.14 -17.12 29.96
CA ILE A 83 -25.26 -16.92 28.79
C ILE A 83 -24.60 -15.55 28.85
N ARG A 84 -25.35 -14.48 29.15
CA ARG A 84 -24.80 -13.13 29.30
C ARG A 84 -23.80 -13.03 30.45
N GLU A 85 -24.11 -13.63 31.60
CA GLU A 85 -23.19 -13.72 32.74
C GLU A 85 -21.92 -14.51 32.36
N LEU A 86 -22.06 -15.58 31.57
CA LEU A 86 -20.93 -16.36 31.09
C LEU A 86 -20.05 -15.58 30.11
N GLU A 87 -20.64 -14.80 29.21
CA GLU A 87 -19.93 -13.88 28.32
C GLU A 87 -19.18 -12.79 29.11
N GLU A 88 -19.83 -12.20 30.11
CA GLU A 88 -19.23 -11.18 30.96
C GLU A 88 -18.02 -11.72 31.73
N ILE A 89 -18.18 -12.87 32.42
CA ILE A 89 -17.09 -13.48 33.19
C ILE A 89 -15.98 -14.01 32.27
N ALA A 90 -16.31 -14.48 31.06
CA ALA A 90 -15.29 -14.83 30.06
C ALA A 90 -14.48 -13.60 29.59
N GLY A 91 -15.13 -12.45 29.45
CA GLY A 91 -14.46 -11.16 29.21
C GLY A 91 -13.55 -10.74 30.38
N GLN A 92 -14.01 -10.92 31.62
CA GLN A 92 -13.21 -10.68 32.82
C GLN A 92 -12.01 -11.63 32.90
N LYS A 93 -12.18 -12.92 32.55
CA LYS A 93 -11.08 -13.89 32.46
C LYS A 93 -10.02 -13.43 31.48
N THR A 94 -10.42 -13.02 30.28
CA THR A 94 -9.49 -12.50 29.26
C THR A 94 -8.76 -11.26 29.77
N SER A 95 -9.46 -10.39 30.51
CA SER A 95 -8.83 -9.22 31.15
C SER A 95 -7.81 -9.63 32.20
N VAL A 96 -8.14 -10.56 33.10
CA VAL A 96 -7.24 -11.10 34.13
C VAL A 96 -5.99 -11.73 33.50
N ASP A 97 -6.17 -12.53 32.45
CA ASP A 97 -5.07 -13.20 31.74
C ASP A 97 -4.12 -12.21 31.05
N SER A 98 -4.55 -10.95 30.86
CA SER A 98 -3.77 -9.86 30.27
C SER A 98 -3.22 -8.85 31.28
N LEU A 99 -3.50 -9.03 32.58
CA LEU A 99 -3.01 -8.13 33.62
C LEU A 99 -1.52 -8.33 33.87
N VAL A 100 -0.80 -7.22 33.91
CA VAL A 100 0.64 -7.19 34.19
C VAL A 100 0.89 -6.29 35.38
N TRP A 101 1.68 -6.78 36.33
CA TRP A 101 2.03 -6.04 37.54
C TRP A 101 3.07 -4.96 37.24
N ASN A 102 2.81 -3.72 37.68
CA ASN A 102 3.78 -2.63 37.68
C ASN A 102 4.31 -2.38 39.10
N GLY A 103 5.55 -2.77 39.36
CA GLY A 103 6.17 -2.67 40.68
C GLY A 103 6.19 -1.24 41.25
N PRO A 104 6.70 -0.24 40.52
CA PRO A 104 6.80 1.14 41.01
C PRO A 104 5.47 1.81 41.38
N THR A 105 4.38 1.56 40.63
CA THR A 105 3.08 2.20 40.91
C THR A 105 2.10 1.32 41.70
N GLN A 106 2.50 0.09 42.02
CA GLN A 106 1.72 -0.86 42.84
C GLN A 106 0.31 -1.13 42.27
N GLU A 107 0.18 -1.16 40.94
CA GLU A 107 -1.08 -1.43 40.24
C GLU A 107 -0.87 -2.43 39.10
N TYR A 108 -1.96 -2.99 38.59
CA TYR A 108 -1.93 -3.76 37.35
C TYR A 108 -2.21 -2.86 36.15
N VAL A 109 -1.63 -3.21 35.01
CA VAL A 109 -1.94 -2.60 33.72
C VAL A 109 -2.35 -3.67 32.73
N LYS A 110 -3.17 -3.30 31.73
CA LYS A 110 -3.44 -4.13 30.56
C LYS A 110 -3.35 -3.32 29.27
N PRO A 111 -2.92 -3.93 28.15
CA PRO A 111 -2.82 -3.23 26.88
C PRO A 111 -4.22 -2.97 26.30
N THR A 112 -4.44 -1.76 25.77
CA THR A 112 -5.64 -1.46 24.97
C THR A 112 -5.41 -1.85 23.51
N LEU A 113 -6.45 -1.76 22.66
CA LEU A 113 -6.29 -1.92 21.22
C LEU A 113 -5.32 -0.88 20.65
N LEU A 114 -5.41 0.37 21.12
CA LEU A 114 -4.46 1.42 20.77
C LEU A 114 -3.05 1.05 21.22
N GLY A 115 -2.88 0.52 22.43
CA GLY A 115 -1.57 0.10 22.92
C GLY A 115 -0.92 -1.00 22.10
N ARG A 116 -1.71 -1.94 21.58
CA ARG A 116 -1.23 -2.98 20.65
C ARG A 116 -0.79 -2.38 19.31
N SER A 117 -1.59 -1.46 18.75
CA SER A 117 -1.25 -0.78 17.50
C SER A 117 0.02 0.08 17.65
N VAL A 118 0.18 0.79 18.77
CA VAL A 118 1.41 1.54 19.07
C VAL A 118 2.62 0.62 19.22
N LEU A 119 2.46 -0.56 19.84
CA LEU A 119 3.54 -1.55 19.92
C LEU A 119 3.91 -2.10 18.53
N GLU A 120 2.93 -2.36 17.67
CA GLU A 120 3.15 -2.78 16.28
C GLU A 120 3.94 -1.70 15.53
N ASP A 121 3.50 -0.44 15.58
CA ASP A 121 4.19 0.71 14.98
C ASP A 121 5.66 0.79 15.48
N LEU A 122 5.88 0.75 16.80
CA LEU A 122 7.23 0.80 17.39
C LEU A 122 8.10 -0.41 17.00
N SER A 123 7.49 -1.57 16.72
CA SER A 123 8.20 -2.78 16.35
C SER A 123 8.55 -2.79 14.86
N THR A 124 7.62 -2.36 14.01
CA THR A 124 7.83 -2.19 12.56
C THR A 124 8.92 -1.18 12.29
N TRP A 125 8.84 -0.01 12.94
CA TRP A 125 9.75 1.12 12.71
C TRP A 125 10.95 1.12 13.66
N GLN A 126 11.34 -0.04 14.20
CA GLN A 126 12.35 -0.16 15.26
C GLN A 126 13.69 0.50 14.89
N LYS A 127 14.14 0.36 13.64
CA LYS A 127 15.41 0.94 13.14
C LYS A 127 15.41 2.47 13.17
N HIS A 128 14.24 3.10 13.25
CA HIS A 128 14.05 4.54 13.22
C HIS A 128 13.84 5.16 14.61
N LEU A 129 13.84 4.35 15.68
CA LEU A 129 13.57 4.81 17.05
C LEU A 129 14.77 5.47 17.75
N GLU A 130 16.00 5.20 17.29
CA GLU A 130 17.21 5.68 17.97
C GLU A 130 17.26 7.21 18.03
N GLY A 131 17.48 7.76 19.22
CA GLY A 131 17.54 9.19 19.46
C GLY A 131 16.18 9.92 19.44
N ARG A 132 15.05 9.21 19.34
CA ARG A 132 13.71 9.81 19.34
C ARG A 132 12.98 9.66 20.66
N SER A 133 12.29 10.73 21.07
CA SER A 133 11.27 10.62 22.10
C SER A 133 10.01 9.93 21.56
N PHE A 134 9.33 9.20 22.43
CA PHE A 134 8.09 8.49 22.12
C PHE A 134 6.99 9.45 21.61
N GLU A 135 6.88 10.63 22.22
CA GLU A 135 5.93 11.67 21.82
C GLU A 135 6.22 12.17 20.40
N GLN A 136 7.50 12.39 20.04
CA GLN A 136 7.89 12.79 18.70
C GLN A 136 7.54 11.70 17.68
N PHE A 137 7.84 10.44 17.98
CA PHE A 137 7.51 9.31 17.10
C PHE A 137 5.99 9.22 16.83
N GLN A 138 5.16 9.36 17.87
CA GLN A 138 3.71 9.36 17.72
C GLN A 138 3.20 10.56 16.92
N GLN A 139 3.80 11.75 17.12
CA GLN A 139 3.47 12.93 16.35
C GLN A 139 3.84 12.77 14.87
N ASP A 140 5.00 12.22 14.56
CA ASP A 140 5.46 11.95 13.20
C ASP A 140 4.48 10.99 12.48
N LEU A 141 4.12 9.87 13.13
CA LEU A 141 3.16 8.90 12.58
C LEU A 141 1.76 9.49 12.40
N SER A 142 1.28 10.27 13.38
CA SER A 142 -0.01 10.95 13.30
C SER A 142 -0.05 11.93 12.12
N THR A 143 1.02 12.69 11.93
CA THR A 143 1.15 13.67 10.84
C THR A 143 1.22 12.97 9.48
N TYR A 144 1.98 11.88 9.38
CA TYR A 144 2.03 11.02 8.20
C TYR A 144 0.63 10.49 7.82
N ARG A 145 -0.07 9.84 8.76
CA ARG A 145 -1.42 9.30 8.53
C ARG A 145 -2.41 10.42 8.21
N GLY A 146 -2.27 11.60 8.83
CA GLY A 146 -3.01 12.81 8.49
C GLY A 146 -2.82 13.22 7.02
N GLY A 147 -1.58 13.22 6.53
CA GLY A 147 -1.25 13.50 5.13
C GLY A 147 -1.87 12.51 4.13
N LEU A 148 -1.99 11.23 4.51
CA LEU A 148 -2.73 10.25 3.70
C LEU A 148 -4.20 10.66 3.54
N PHE A 149 -4.86 11.04 4.64
CA PHE A 149 -6.25 11.49 4.61
C PHE A 149 -6.44 12.79 3.82
N GLU A 150 -5.53 13.76 3.94
CA GLU A 150 -5.55 14.99 3.15
C GLU A 150 -5.42 14.71 1.66
N THR A 151 -4.57 13.74 1.30
CA THR A 151 -4.40 13.32 -0.10
C THR A 151 -5.66 12.69 -0.66
N ILE A 152 -6.31 11.79 0.09
CA ILE A 152 -7.58 11.20 -0.34
C ILE A 152 -8.68 12.27 -0.44
N GLN A 153 -8.71 13.25 0.46
CA GLN A 153 -9.64 14.37 0.35
C GLN A 153 -9.38 15.19 -0.92
N ARG A 154 -8.12 15.43 -1.28
CA ARG A 154 -7.77 16.09 -2.55
C ARG A 154 -8.12 15.23 -3.77
N ALA A 155 -7.96 13.91 -3.67
CA ALA A 155 -8.37 12.97 -4.69
C ALA A 155 -9.90 13.00 -4.90
N ASP A 156 -10.70 13.04 -3.83
CA ASP A 156 -12.16 13.17 -3.94
C ASP A 156 -12.58 14.46 -4.67
N LEU A 157 -11.95 15.58 -4.33
CA LEU A 157 -12.22 16.85 -5.03
C LEU A 157 -11.81 16.81 -6.50
N THR A 158 -10.66 16.20 -6.80
CA THR A 158 -10.18 16.04 -8.17
C THR A 158 -11.11 15.12 -8.97
N TYR A 159 -11.52 13.99 -8.36
CA TYR A 159 -12.44 13.01 -8.94
C TYR A 159 -13.75 13.65 -9.38
N ARG A 160 -14.37 14.47 -8.53
CA ARG A 160 -15.59 15.20 -8.86
C ARG A 160 -15.41 16.11 -10.08
N GLY A 161 -14.25 16.76 -10.20
CA GLY A 161 -13.90 17.56 -11.38
C GLY A 161 -13.77 16.70 -12.64
N LEU A 162 -13.04 15.59 -12.56
CA LEU A 162 -12.86 14.66 -13.68
C LEU A 162 -14.19 14.06 -14.17
N VAL A 163 -15.05 13.63 -13.23
CA VAL A 163 -16.38 13.06 -13.54
C VAL A 163 -17.24 14.08 -14.26
N LEU A 164 -17.28 15.31 -13.76
CA LEU A 164 -18.05 16.39 -14.35
C LEU A 164 -17.64 16.63 -15.81
N THR A 165 -16.34 16.59 -16.10
CA THR A 165 -15.85 16.79 -17.46
C THR A 165 -16.12 15.61 -18.38
N GLU A 166 -15.95 14.38 -17.90
CA GLU A 166 -16.32 13.20 -18.69
C GLU A 166 -17.84 13.17 -18.97
N GLN A 167 -18.70 13.60 -18.04
CA GLN A 167 -20.16 13.69 -18.24
C GLN A 167 -20.58 14.78 -19.25
N MET A 168 -19.83 15.88 -19.33
CA MET A 168 -20.11 16.96 -20.29
C MET A 168 -19.59 16.67 -21.71
N ARG A 169 -18.93 15.53 -21.91
CA ARG A 169 -18.37 15.13 -23.20
C ARG A 169 -19.46 14.54 -24.09
N ALA A 170 -19.63 15.09 -25.29
CA ALA A 170 -20.59 14.56 -26.25
C ALA A 170 -20.17 13.15 -26.74
N ASP A 171 -21.10 12.19 -26.73
CA ASP A 171 -20.93 10.76 -27.11
C ASP A 171 -20.44 10.51 -28.56
N ASN A 172 -20.20 11.57 -29.35
CA ASN A 172 -19.96 11.46 -30.78
C ASN A 172 -18.55 11.00 -31.18
N ASP A 173 -17.61 10.84 -30.24
CA ASP A 173 -16.21 10.48 -30.55
C ASP A 173 -15.82 9.02 -30.22
N VAL A 174 -16.71 8.19 -29.67
CA VAL A 174 -16.42 6.75 -29.40
C VAL A 174 -17.67 5.90 -29.63
N THR A 175 -17.72 5.16 -30.74
CA THR A 175 -18.83 4.25 -31.04
C THR A 175 -18.68 2.92 -30.31
N PHE A 176 -19.51 2.72 -29.27
CA PHE A 176 -19.97 1.48 -28.63
C PHE A 176 -18.97 0.40 -28.15
N GLY A 177 -19.22 -0.07 -26.91
CA GLY A 177 -19.28 -1.52 -26.63
C GLY A 177 -18.43 -2.06 -25.47
N ASP A 178 -18.76 -1.73 -24.22
CA ASP A 178 -18.87 -2.68 -23.10
C ASP A 178 -19.19 -1.94 -21.78
N PRO A 179 -19.87 -2.58 -20.80
CA PRO A 179 -20.02 -2.03 -19.45
C PRO A 179 -18.69 -1.90 -18.67
N PHE A 180 -17.54 -2.18 -19.30
CA PHE A 180 -16.18 -2.01 -18.73
C PHE A 180 -15.53 -0.67 -18.99
N THR A 181 -16.28 0.26 -19.58
CA THR A 181 -15.85 1.60 -20.00
C THR A 181 -15.75 2.65 -18.88
N THR A 182 -15.94 2.30 -17.61
CA THR A 182 -15.61 3.18 -16.48
C THR A 182 -14.20 2.91 -16.03
N VAL A 183 -13.24 3.47 -16.77
CA VAL A 183 -11.92 3.75 -16.20
C VAL A 183 -12.13 4.50 -14.91
N ASP A 184 -11.59 3.96 -13.82
CA ASP A 184 -11.81 4.48 -12.49
C ASP A 184 -11.09 5.82 -12.37
N LEU A 185 -11.85 6.91 -12.54
CA LEU A 185 -11.31 8.26 -12.37
C LEU A 185 -10.75 8.44 -10.94
N ARG A 186 -11.07 7.58 -9.97
CA ARG A 186 -10.42 7.57 -8.64
C ARG A 186 -8.95 7.22 -8.74
N PHE A 187 -8.57 6.24 -9.56
CA PHE A 187 -7.16 5.93 -9.84
C PHE A 187 -6.42 7.18 -10.35
N ALA A 188 -6.99 7.84 -11.37
CA ALA A 188 -6.43 9.06 -11.91
C ALA A 188 -6.32 10.15 -10.84
N SER A 189 -7.37 10.29 -10.02
CA SER A 189 -7.45 11.31 -8.98
C SER A 189 -6.45 11.09 -7.86
N ILE A 190 -6.18 9.85 -7.42
CA ILE A 190 -5.14 9.57 -6.42
C ILE A 190 -3.79 10.00 -6.96
N ILE A 191 -3.46 9.65 -8.21
CA ILE A 191 -2.18 10.00 -8.80
C ILE A 191 -1.99 11.51 -8.87
N LEU A 192 -3.01 12.23 -9.35
CA LEU A 192 -2.96 13.69 -9.46
C LEU A 192 -2.88 14.35 -8.07
N ALA A 193 -3.64 13.84 -7.10
CA ALA A 193 -3.72 14.38 -5.74
C ALA A 193 -2.41 14.25 -4.95
N LYS A 194 -1.47 13.39 -5.36
CA LYS A 194 -0.13 13.37 -4.74
C LYS A 194 0.62 14.69 -4.92
N ARG A 195 0.25 15.49 -5.92
CA ARG A 195 0.73 16.87 -6.05
C ARG A 195 -0.13 17.77 -5.17
N SER A 196 0.54 18.55 -4.30
CA SER A 196 -0.10 19.59 -3.47
C SER A 196 -0.45 20.83 -4.28
N LEU A 197 -1.34 20.63 -5.25
CA LEU A 197 -1.91 21.66 -6.12
C LEU A 197 -3.43 21.71 -5.97
N ASP A 198 -4.02 22.79 -6.48
CA ASP A 198 -5.47 22.96 -6.53
C ASP A 198 -6.13 21.82 -7.35
N PRO A 199 -7.16 21.14 -6.82
CA PRO A 199 -7.87 20.07 -7.53
C PRO A 199 -8.42 20.47 -8.90
N SER A 200 -8.85 21.72 -9.06
CA SER A 200 -9.39 22.21 -10.33
C SER A 200 -8.28 22.34 -11.39
N LEU A 201 -7.09 22.78 -10.98
CA LEU A 201 -5.93 22.82 -11.88
C LEU A 201 -5.46 21.42 -12.28
N LEU A 202 -5.54 20.45 -11.35
CA LEU A 202 -5.24 19.05 -11.65
C LEU A 202 -6.22 18.46 -12.66
N ALA A 203 -7.52 18.72 -12.49
CA ALA A 203 -8.56 18.30 -13.44
C ALA A 203 -8.37 18.96 -14.82
N GLN A 204 -8.14 20.27 -14.87
CA GLN A 204 -7.87 20.98 -16.13
C GLN A 204 -6.61 20.46 -16.84
N SER A 205 -5.56 20.13 -16.10
CA SER A 205 -4.33 19.56 -16.67
C SER A 205 -4.60 18.19 -17.29
N PHE A 206 -5.38 17.36 -16.62
CA PHE A 206 -5.81 16.07 -17.15
C PHE A 206 -6.63 16.24 -18.42
N GLU A 207 -7.62 17.12 -18.42
CA GLU A 207 -8.48 17.41 -19.57
C GLU A 207 -7.68 17.88 -20.79
N PHE A 208 -6.70 18.76 -20.56
CA PHE A 208 -5.82 19.23 -21.61
C PHE A 208 -5.13 18.06 -22.33
N PHE A 209 -4.50 17.13 -21.60
CA PHE A 209 -3.85 15.98 -22.24
C PHE A 209 -4.84 14.98 -22.81
N ASN A 210 -5.96 14.77 -22.12
CA ASN A 210 -7.04 13.92 -22.59
C ASN A 210 -7.47 14.39 -23.99
N MET A 211 -7.68 15.70 -24.21
CA MET A 211 -8.16 16.26 -25.48
C MET A 211 -7.08 16.57 -26.52
N ALA A 212 -5.90 17.05 -26.12
CA ALA A 212 -4.94 17.66 -27.03
C ALA A 212 -3.86 16.70 -27.57
N VAL A 213 -3.78 15.49 -27.03
CA VAL A 213 -2.79 14.47 -27.42
C VAL A 213 -3.40 13.48 -28.41
N ASN A 214 -2.64 13.11 -29.43
CA ASN A 214 -3.04 12.01 -30.31
C ASN A 214 -2.61 10.69 -29.67
N TRP A 215 -3.57 10.04 -29.01
CA TRP A 215 -3.30 8.80 -28.31
C TRP A 215 -3.02 7.63 -29.24
N GLY A 216 -3.42 7.63 -30.51
CA GLY A 216 -3.13 6.53 -31.43
C GLY A 216 -3.73 5.16 -31.07
N SER A 217 -4.33 4.98 -29.89
CA SER A 217 -5.11 3.82 -29.49
C SER A 217 -6.60 4.14 -29.46
N TRP A 218 -7.42 3.15 -29.80
CA TRP A 218 -8.88 3.19 -29.68
C TRP A 218 -9.34 2.88 -28.24
N ASN A 219 -8.41 2.61 -27.31
CA ASN A 219 -8.72 2.15 -25.97
C ASN A 219 -8.81 3.30 -24.97
N LYS A 220 -9.97 3.45 -24.30
CA LYS A 220 -10.27 4.57 -23.40
C LYS A 220 -9.35 4.58 -22.17
N GLU A 221 -8.97 3.41 -21.67
CA GLU A 221 -8.05 3.21 -20.53
C GLU A 221 -6.69 3.84 -20.78
N ASP A 222 -6.15 3.66 -21.99
CA ASP A 222 -4.79 4.06 -22.35
C ASP A 222 -4.67 5.56 -22.41
N ARG A 223 -5.70 6.19 -22.99
CA ARG A 223 -5.87 7.63 -23.04
C ARG A 223 -5.94 8.23 -21.65
N LEU A 224 -6.79 7.67 -20.77
CA LEU A 224 -6.98 8.24 -19.44
C LEU A 224 -5.72 8.05 -18.58
N VAL A 225 -5.09 6.88 -18.60
CA VAL A 225 -3.83 6.64 -17.89
C VAL A 225 -2.71 7.52 -18.41
N GLY A 226 -2.54 7.61 -19.74
CA GLY A 226 -1.55 8.48 -20.33
C GLY A 226 -1.80 9.94 -19.95
N SER A 227 -3.05 10.39 -19.97
CA SER A 227 -3.43 11.74 -19.54
C SER A 227 -3.11 11.99 -18.07
N THR A 228 -3.37 11.01 -17.20
CA THR A 228 -2.99 11.06 -15.79
C THR A 228 -1.47 11.18 -15.62
N VAL A 229 -0.70 10.35 -16.32
CA VAL A 229 0.77 10.37 -16.26
C VAL A 229 1.28 11.74 -16.69
N LEU A 230 0.87 12.24 -17.85
CA LEU A 230 1.30 13.55 -18.36
C LEU A 230 0.86 14.71 -17.46
N ALA A 231 -0.37 14.70 -16.95
CA ALA A 231 -0.86 15.70 -16.01
C ALA A 231 -0.16 15.65 -14.63
N SER A 232 0.37 14.50 -14.26
CA SER A 232 1.18 14.35 -13.04
C SER A 232 2.60 14.93 -13.18
N LEU A 233 3.05 15.22 -14.40
CA LEU A 233 4.39 15.76 -14.63
C LEU A 233 4.51 17.23 -14.15
N PRO A 234 5.63 17.59 -13.51
CA PRO A 234 5.94 18.98 -13.25
C PRO A 234 6.27 19.69 -14.57
N GLY A 235 5.86 20.96 -14.71
CA GLY A 235 6.18 21.78 -15.88
C GLY A 235 4.97 22.38 -16.58
N ASN A 236 5.23 23.07 -17.68
CA ASN A 236 4.18 23.66 -18.52
C ASN A 236 3.52 22.56 -19.39
N LEU A 237 2.18 22.57 -19.45
CA LEU A 237 1.40 21.56 -20.16
C LEU A 237 1.79 21.41 -21.65
N GLN A 238 2.08 22.52 -22.32
CA GLN A 238 2.43 22.51 -23.74
C GLN A 238 3.83 21.94 -23.98
N THR A 239 4.78 22.20 -23.07
CA THR A 239 6.12 21.59 -23.12
C THR A 239 6.01 20.08 -22.96
N VAL A 240 5.34 19.62 -21.90
CA VAL A 240 5.14 18.19 -21.62
C VAL A 240 4.46 17.47 -22.80
N ARG A 241 3.43 18.09 -23.40
CA ARG A 241 2.76 17.56 -24.60
C ARG A 241 3.71 17.43 -25.77
N THR A 242 4.51 18.47 -26.02
CA THR A 242 5.46 18.51 -27.14
C THR A 242 6.52 17.41 -26.97
N ASP A 243 7.03 17.25 -25.76
CA ASP A 243 8.03 16.26 -25.44
C ASP A 243 7.48 14.83 -25.57
N PHE A 244 6.27 14.59 -25.05
CA PHE A 244 5.58 13.31 -25.24
C PHE A 244 5.41 12.94 -26.72
N GLU A 245 4.92 13.86 -27.56
CA GLU A 245 4.73 13.58 -29.00
C GLU A 245 6.06 13.33 -29.72
N ARG A 246 7.12 14.06 -29.37
CA ARG A 246 8.47 13.83 -29.92
C ARG A 246 9.00 12.45 -29.53
N LEU A 247 8.86 12.07 -28.27
CA LEU A 247 9.24 10.74 -27.77
C LEU A 247 8.45 9.65 -28.50
N ARG A 248 7.13 9.79 -28.62
CA ARG A 248 6.24 8.83 -29.29
C ARG A 248 6.66 8.59 -30.75
N ILE A 249 7.02 9.64 -31.48
CA ILE A 249 7.50 9.54 -32.86
C ILE A 249 8.89 8.91 -32.91
N ALA A 250 9.83 9.34 -32.05
CA ALA A 250 11.19 8.81 -32.05
C ALA A 250 11.24 7.30 -31.75
N LEU A 251 10.39 6.80 -30.85
CA LEU A 251 10.35 5.37 -30.50
C LEU A 251 10.04 4.45 -31.68
N GLU A 252 9.46 4.97 -32.77
CA GLU A 252 9.28 4.22 -34.02
C GLU A 252 10.59 3.76 -34.63
N SER A 253 11.60 4.64 -34.69
CA SER A 253 12.90 4.30 -35.26
C SER A 253 13.70 3.33 -34.38
N HIS A 254 13.26 3.12 -33.16
CA HIS A 254 13.85 2.18 -32.19
C HIS A 254 13.08 0.85 -32.09
N GLY A 255 12.22 0.56 -33.07
CA GLY A 255 11.54 -0.74 -33.19
C GLY A 255 10.38 -0.96 -32.22
N ILE A 256 9.93 0.08 -31.52
CA ILE A 256 8.75 -0.01 -30.65
C ILE A 256 7.48 0.02 -31.51
N LEU A 257 6.58 -0.93 -31.28
CA LEU A 257 5.33 -1.07 -32.03
C LEU A 257 4.34 0.07 -31.69
N PRO A 258 3.51 0.52 -32.65
CA PRO A 258 2.57 1.63 -32.45
C PRO A 258 1.72 1.54 -31.17
N GLU A 259 1.25 0.34 -30.82
CA GLU A 259 0.43 0.06 -29.65
C GLU A 259 1.14 0.32 -28.31
N ASP A 260 2.46 0.13 -28.25
CA ASP A 260 3.24 0.27 -27.02
C ASP A 260 3.93 1.64 -26.89
N ARG A 261 4.07 2.38 -28.01
CA ARG A 261 4.73 3.70 -28.04
C ARG A 261 4.13 4.67 -27.05
N ILE A 262 2.83 4.60 -26.78
CA ILE A 262 2.14 5.48 -25.84
C ILE A 262 2.66 5.26 -24.43
N PHE A 263 2.74 4.01 -23.98
CA PHE A 263 3.21 3.66 -22.64
C PHE A 263 4.71 3.90 -22.50
N ALA A 264 5.48 3.52 -23.50
CA ALA A 264 6.92 3.78 -23.53
C ALA A 264 7.21 5.29 -23.51
N ALA A 265 6.51 6.10 -24.32
CA ALA A 265 6.66 7.56 -24.33
C ALA A 265 6.18 8.19 -23.01
N ALA A 266 5.03 7.78 -22.47
CA ALA A 266 4.53 8.29 -21.19
C ALA A 266 5.49 7.92 -20.03
N ALA A 267 6.09 6.74 -20.07
CA ALA A 267 7.10 6.32 -19.11
C ALA A 267 8.43 7.10 -19.23
N MET A 268 8.64 7.82 -20.34
CA MET A 268 9.82 8.65 -20.59
C MET A 268 9.54 10.15 -20.55
N ALA A 269 8.27 10.57 -20.50
CA ALA A 269 7.87 11.97 -20.65
C ALA A 269 8.30 12.87 -19.48
N ASP A 270 8.75 12.27 -18.38
CA ASP A 270 9.36 12.95 -17.24
C ASP A 270 10.86 13.25 -17.41
N LEU A 271 11.50 12.69 -18.43
CA LEU A 271 12.93 12.88 -18.69
C LEU A 271 13.19 14.20 -19.42
N ASP A 272 14.17 14.96 -18.91
CA ASP A 272 14.71 16.09 -19.64
C ASP A 272 15.24 15.64 -21.02
N PRO A 273 14.99 16.41 -22.10
CA PRO A 273 15.42 16.07 -23.45
C PRO A 273 16.91 15.71 -23.60
N SER A 274 17.78 16.22 -22.73
CA SER A 274 19.21 15.89 -22.72
C SER A 274 19.51 14.40 -22.45
N TRP A 275 18.56 13.66 -21.85
CA TRP A 275 18.71 12.23 -21.56
C TRP A 275 18.19 11.31 -22.66
N TRP A 276 17.46 11.83 -23.64
CA TRP A 276 16.74 10.98 -24.59
C TRP A 276 17.67 10.12 -25.45
N ASP A 277 18.72 10.71 -26.03
CA ASP A 277 19.68 9.97 -26.87
C ASP A 277 20.34 8.81 -26.10
N LEU A 278 20.68 9.05 -24.84
CA LEU A 278 21.21 8.01 -23.97
C LEU A 278 20.18 6.90 -23.77
N VAL A 279 18.94 7.23 -23.41
CA VAL A 279 17.90 6.22 -23.17
C VAL A 279 17.57 5.45 -24.45
N PHE A 280 17.49 6.11 -25.60
CA PHE A 280 17.28 5.44 -26.89
C PHE A 280 18.41 4.47 -27.24
N SER A 281 19.67 4.88 -27.03
CA SER A 281 20.81 3.97 -27.26
C SER A 281 20.76 2.73 -26.35
N ARG A 282 20.28 2.89 -25.11
CA ARG A 282 20.08 1.80 -24.16
C ARG A 282 18.92 0.90 -24.56
N ILE A 283 17.82 1.45 -25.07
CA ILE A 283 16.69 0.70 -25.66
C ILE A 283 17.21 -0.20 -26.79
N ASP A 284 17.95 0.37 -27.74
CA ASP A 284 18.49 -0.37 -28.87
C ASP A 284 19.46 -1.50 -28.44
N GLU A 285 20.30 -1.22 -27.44
CA GLU A 285 21.24 -2.22 -26.92
C GLU A 285 20.51 -3.37 -26.21
N ILE A 286 19.58 -3.06 -25.31
CA ILE A 286 18.82 -4.06 -24.56
C ILE A 286 17.97 -4.88 -25.53
N HIS A 287 17.28 -4.25 -26.49
CA HIS A 287 16.47 -4.93 -27.48
C HIS A 287 17.30 -5.91 -28.31
N ARG A 288 18.53 -5.53 -28.71
CA ARG A 288 19.46 -6.42 -29.42
C ARG A 288 19.87 -7.65 -28.59
N ARG A 289 20.07 -7.49 -27.28
CA ARG A 289 20.53 -8.55 -26.37
C ARG A 289 19.38 -9.42 -25.83
N ARG A 290 18.17 -8.88 -25.80
CA ARG A 290 16.95 -9.52 -25.31
C ARG A 290 15.76 -9.21 -26.25
N PRO A 291 15.77 -9.74 -27.50
CA PRO A 291 14.68 -9.49 -28.46
C PRO A 291 13.25 -9.80 -27.99
N PRO A 292 13.00 -10.80 -27.09
CA PRO A 292 11.64 -11.13 -26.65
C PRO A 292 11.01 -10.11 -25.68
N LEU A 293 11.77 -9.19 -25.10
CA LEU A 293 11.24 -8.25 -24.11
C LEU A 293 10.23 -7.31 -24.75
N ASN A 294 9.04 -7.22 -24.15
CA ASN A 294 8.06 -6.22 -24.58
C ASN A 294 8.58 -4.80 -24.30
N ALA A 295 8.00 -3.83 -25.02
CA ALA A 295 8.43 -2.44 -24.99
C ALA A 295 8.36 -1.80 -23.60
N ILE A 296 7.38 -2.19 -22.77
CA ILE A 296 7.26 -1.66 -21.41
C ILE A 296 8.44 -2.14 -20.56
N LEU A 297 8.72 -3.45 -20.52
CA LEU A 297 9.88 -4.04 -19.82
C LEU A 297 11.19 -3.38 -20.27
N LEU A 298 11.35 -3.25 -21.58
CA LEU A 298 12.48 -2.61 -22.22
C LEU A 298 12.67 -1.17 -21.74
N SER A 299 11.60 -0.37 -21.67
CA SER A 299 11.65 1.01 -21.18
C SER A 299 12.02 1.12 -19.69
N ALA A 300 11.67 0.16 -18.81
CA ALA A 300 12.17 0.19 -17.43
C ALA A 300 13.67 -0.05 -17.34
N LEU A 301 14.16 -1.07 -18.03
CA LEU A 301 15.58 -1.44 -17.97
C LEU A 301 16.44 -0.34 -18.60
N ALA A 302 15.95 0.29 -19.67
CA ALA A 302 16.63 1.42 -20.29
C ALA A 302 16.71 2.66 -19.38
N ARG A 303 15.76 2.82 -18.46
CA ARG A 303 15.73 3.92 -17.47
C ARG A 303 16.34 3.56 -16.12
N SER A 304 16.86 2.34 -15.99
CA SER A 304 17.59 1.91 -14.80
C SER A 304 18.77 2.84 -14.51
N SER A 305 18.99 3.15 -13.24
CA SER A 305 20.16 3.92 -12.80
C SER A 305 21.48 3.17 -12.98
N TYR A 306 21.42 1.86 -13.24
CA TYR A 306 22.56 0.99 -13.52
C TYR A 306 22.96 1.05 -15.00
N SER A 307 24.17 0.59 -15.33
CA SER A 307 24.58 0.35 -16.72
C SER A 307 23.69 -0.72 -17.39
N VAL A 308 23.68 -0.78 -18.72
CA VAL A 308 22.92 -1.82 -19.45
C VAL A 308 23.36 -3.23 -19.03
N ASP A 309 24.67 -3.45 -18.89
CA ASP A 309 25.23 -4.72 -18.44
C ASP A 309 24.74 -5.11 -17.03
N GLU A 310 24.82 -4.19 -16.09
CA GLU A 310 24.39 -4.45 -14.72
C GLU A 310 22.87 -4.62 -14.62
N ALA A 311 22.07 -3.80 -15.32
CA ALA A 311 20.62 -3.92 -15.33
C ALA A 311 20.18 -5.29 -15.89
N LEU A 312 20.82 -5.76 -16.97
CA LEU A 312 20.53 -7.08 -17.54
C LEU A 312 21.01 -8.22 -16.63
N ALA A 313 22.18 -8.10 -16.01
CA ALA A 313 22.65 -9.10 -15.04
C ALA A 313 21.71 -9.21 -13.83
N ARG A 314 21.21 -8.07 -13.32
CA ARG A 314 20.23 -8.02 -12.23
C ARG A 314 18.89 -8.63 -12.66
N PHE A 315 18.43 -8.34 -13.88
CA PHE A 315 17.23 -8.93 -14.45
C PHE A 315 17.33 -10.46 -14.54
N ASP A 316 18.42 -10.98 -15.10
CA ASP A 316 18.66 -12.42 -15.22
C ASP A 316 18.78 -13.08 -13.83
N ALA A 317 19.45 -12.43 -12.88
CA ALA A 317 19.57 -12.91 -11.51
C ALA A 317 18.21 -12.96 -10.80
N ALA A 318 17.35 -11.97 -11.02
CA ALA A 318 15.98 -11.96 -10.49
C ALA A 318 15.15 -13.10 -11.08
N LEU A 319 15.18 -13.31 -12.40
CA LEU A 319 14.49 -14.43 -13.06
C LEU A 319 14.97 -15.79 -12.54
N ALA A 320 16.29 -16.00 -12.49
CA ALA A 320 16.86 -17.24 -11.98
C ALA A 320 16.48 -17.47 -10.52
N GLY A 321 16.58 -16.44 -9.67
CA GLY A 321 16.19 -16.53 -8.28
C GLY A 321 14.69 -16.79 -8.08
N MET A 322 13.82 -16.24 -8.93
CA MET A 322 12.39 -16.53 -8.91
C MET A 322 12.11 -17.97 -9.34
N ALA A 323 12.75 -18.45 -10.42
CA ALA A 323 12.61 -19.83 -10.86
C ALA A 323 13.05 -20.84 -9.78
N THR A 324 14.15 -20.56 -9.05
CA THR A 324 14.59 -21.42 -7.93
C THR A 324 13.61 -21.47 -6.76
N ARG A 325 12.76 -20.45 -6.60
CA ARG A 325 11.67 -20.42 -5.61
C ARG A 325 10.34 -20.98 -6.15
N GLY A 326 10.34 -21.54 -7.36
CA GLY A 326 9.19 -22.23 -7.96
C GLY A 326 8.20 -21.32 -8.69
N TYR A 327 8.51 -20.05 -8.90
CA TYR A 327 7.71 -19.18 -9.75
C TYR A 327 7.86 -19.61 -11.22
N LYS A 328 6.74 -19.78 -11.92
CA LYS A 328 6.73 -20.22 -13.32
C LYS A 328 7.06 -19.08 -14.25
N ASP A 329 7.90 -19.35 -15.25
CA ASP A 329 8.23 -18.39 -16.29
C ASP A 329 6.98 -17.86 -17.01
N GLY A 330 7.02 -16.58 -17.33
CA GLY A 330 5.95 -15.88 -18.04
C GLY A 330 6.06 -14.37 -17.91
N LEU A 331 5.26 -13.65 -18.71
CA LEU A 331 5.31 -12.20 -18.82
C LEU A 331 5.16 -11.46 -17.48
N VAL A 332 4.36 -11.99 -16.54
CA VAL A 332 4.16 -11.38 -15.21
C VAL A 332 5.37 -11.54 -14.29
N VAL A 333 6.16 -12.61 -14.47
CA VAL A 333 7.43 -12.84 -13.75
C VAL A 333 8.54 -11.99 -14.36
N GLU A 334 8.58 -11.87 -15.70
CA GLU A 334 9.49 -10.93 -16.37
C GLU A 334 9.20 -9.48 -15.97
N ALA A 335 7.92 -9.10 -15.82
CA ALA A 335 7.55 -7.79 -15.30
C ALA A 335 8.06 -7.56 -13.88
N ALA A 336 7.87 -8.52 -12.98
CA ALA A 336 8.39 -8.47 -11.63
C ALA A 336 9.93 -8.34 -11.61
N ALA A 337 10.63 -9.16 -12.40
CA ALA A 337 12.09 -9.13 -12.52
C ALA A 337 12.59 -7.77 -13.07
N SER A 338 11.90 -7.20 -14.07
CA SER A 338 12.24 -5.89 -14.63
C SER A 338 12.09 -4.77 -13.61
N ILE A 339 11.04 -4.79 -12.79
CA ILE A 339 10.82 -3.79 -11.74
C ILE A 339 11.94 -3.88 -10.68
N LEU A 340 12.28 -5.09 -10.23
CA LEU A 340 13.35 -5.30 -9.24
C LEU A 340 14.74 -4.95 -9.78
N ALA A 341 15.02 -5.29 -11.04
CA ALA A 341 16.31 -5.01 -11.67
C ALA A 341 16.62 -3.52 -11.73
N SER A 342 15.60 -2.69 -11.95
CA SER A 342 15.69 -1.23 -11.96
C SER A 342 15.57 -0.58 -10.58
N ALA A 343 15.28 -1.33 -9.52
CA ALA A 343 15.10 -0.81 -8.18
C ALA A 343 16.45 -0.57 -7.46
N PRO A 344 16.56 0.47 -6.60
CA PRO A 344 17.78 0.84 -5.88
C PRO A 344 18.01 -0.06 -4.65
N ILE A 345 17.99 -1.37 -4.85
CA ILE A 345 18.06 -2.38 -3.79
C ILE A 345 19.23 -3.34 -4.06
N GLU A 346 19.81 -3.95 -3.04
CA GLU A 346 20.93 -4.88 -3.26
C GLU A 346 20.50 -6.09 -4.10
N ALA A 347 21.32 -6.46 -5.09
CA ALA A 347 21.00 -7.53 -6.03
C ALA A 347 20.71 -8.87 -5.32
N GLY A 348 21.49 -9.19 -4.28
CA GLY A 348 21.31 -10.41 -3.49
C GLY A 348 20.01 -10.45 -2.68
N ALA A 349 19.43 -9.30 -2.34
CA ALA A 349 18.22 -9.19 -1.54
C ALA A 349 16.94 -9.13 -2.39
N MET A 350 17.03 -8.86 -3.70
CA MET A 350 15.86 -8.61 -4.57
C MET A 350 14.79 -9.70 -4.45
N VAL A 351 15.20 -10.95 -4.58
CA VAL A 351 14.26 -12.06 -4.66
C VAL A 351 13.73 -12.47 -3.29
N ASP A 352 14.51 -12.30 -2.22
CA ASP A 352 14.02 -12.50 -0.85
C ASP A 352 12.95 -11.47 -0.49
N ARG A 353 13.18 -10.19 -0.80
CA ARG A 353 12.19 -9.13 -0.59
C ARG A 353 10.94 -9.37 -1.43
N PHE A 354 11.09 -9.77 -2.69
CA PHE A 354 9.97 -10.16 -3.53
C PHE A 354 9.18 -11.34 -2.97
N ALA A 355 9.85 -12.42 -2.56
CA ALA A 355 9.19 -13.61 -2.04
C ALA A 355 8.41 -13.30 -0.75
N PHE A 356 9.00 -12.47 0.12
CA PHE A 356 8.31 -11.94 1.29
C PHE A 356 7.05 -11.17 0.90
N MET A 357 7.13 -10.25 -0.07
CA MET A 357 5.96 -9.50 -0.55
C MET A 357 4.91 -10.40 -1.19
N ALA A 358 5.34 -11.38 -1.98
CA ALA A 358 4.46 -12.34 -2.65
C ALA A 358 3.67 -13.19 -1.66
N SER A 359 4.26 -13.57 -0.53
CA SER A 359 3.53 -14.31 0.52
C SER A 359 2.49 -13.43 1.24
N HIS A 360 2.80 -12.15 1.46
CA HIS A 360 1.89 -11.22 2.15
C HIS A 360 0.76 -10.69 1.26
N LEU A 361 1.00 -10.64 -0.05
CA LEU A 361 0.01 -10.21 -1.04
C LEU A 361 -0.72 -11.40 -1.70
N ALA A 362 -0.43 -12.63 -1.30
CA ALA A 362 -1.14 -13.81 -1.79
C ALA A 362 -2.62 -13.71 -1.41
N GLY A 363 -3.50 -13.81 -2.40
CA GLY A 363 -4.95 -13.65 -2.21
C GLY A 363 -5.44 -12.20 -2.15
N VAL A 364 -4.51 -11.22 -2.14
CA VAL A 364 -4.82 -9.79 -2.27
C VAL A 364 -4.85 -9.37 -3.74
N PHE A 365 -3.87 -9.86 -4.51
CA PHE A 365 -3.77 -9.65 -5.95
C PHE A 365 -3.67 -10.98 -6.68
N ASP A 366 -4.27 -11.07 -7.87
CA ASP A 366 -4.18 -12.24 -8.74
C ASP A 366 -3.88 -11.83 -10.19
N PRO A 367 -2.65 -12.09 -10.72
CA PRO A 367 -1.49 -12.64 -10.02
C PRO A 367 -0.77 -11.59 -9.14
N PRO A 368 -0.12 -11.99 -8.02
CA PRO A 368 0.49 -11.05 -7.09
C PRO A 368 1.86 -10.51 -7.52
N HIS A 369 2.45 -11.02 -8.62
CA HIS A 369 3.87 -10.80 -8.93
C HIS A 369 4.25 -9.33 -9.18
N ALA A 370 3.51 -8.60 -10.02
CA ALA A 370 3.82 -7.20 -10.26
C ALA A 370 3.60 -6.32 -9.01
N PRO A 371 2.46 -6.41 -8.28
CA PRO A 371 2.29 -5.73 -6.99
C PRO A 371 3.40 -6.02 -5.98
N SER A 372 3.80 -7.29 -5.86
CA SER A 372 4.87 -7.69 -4.95
C SER A 372 6.21 -7.10 -5.35
N ALA A 373 6.54 -7.06 -6.64
CA ALA A 373 7.76 -6.42 -7.12
C ALA A 373 7.74 -4.90 -6.92
N MET A 374 6.58 -4.26 -7.09
CA MET A 374 6.42 -2.82 -6.82
C MET A 374 6.67 -2.50 -5.34
N LEU A 375 6.05 -3.23 -4.41
CA LEU A 375 6.32 -3.01 -2.97
C LEU A 375 7.75 -3.42 -2.59
N ALA A 376 8.30 -4.51 -3.14
CA ALA A 376 9.66 -4.95 -2.88
C ALA A 376 10.74 -4.00 -3.44
N ALA A 377 10.42 -3.24 -4.50
CA ALA A 377 11.27 -2.21 -5.05
C ALA A 377 11.36 -0.94 -4.18
N SER A 378 10.52 -0.83 -3.13
CA SER A 378 10.61 0.25 -2.15
C SER A 378 11.98 0.28 -1.47
N PRO A 379 12.54 1.45 -1.14
CA PRO A 379 13.72 1.56 -0.29
C PRO A 379 13.45 1.20 1.19
N LEU A 380 12.19 1.08 1.62
CA LEU A 380 11.81 0.67 2.99
C LEU A 380 12.11 -0.81 3.25
N GLU A 381 12.25 -1.21 4.51
CA GLU A 381 12.27 -2.64 4.84
C GLU A 381 10.95 -3.32 4.45
N PRO A 382 10.96 -4.64 4.16
CA PRO A 382 9.74 -5.32 3.71
C PRO A 382 8.54 -5.16 4.65
N PHE A 383 8.73 -5.19 5.97
CA PHE A 383 7.64 -5.00 6.92
C PHE A 383 7.12 -3.56 6.94
N GLU A 384 8.00 -2.56 6.83
CA GLU A 384 7.64 -1.15 6.75
C GLU A 384 6.84 -0.83 5.47
N ALA A 385 7.23 -1.42 4.33
CA ALA A 385 6.48 -1.26 3.09
C ALA A 385 5.08 -1.89 3.14
N ILE A 386 4.91 -3.01 3.83
CA ILE A 386 3.59 -3.62 4.09
C ILE A 386 2.76 -2.74 5.03
N ASP A 387 3.37 -2.18 6.07
CA ASP A 387 2.69 -1.28 7.01
C ASP A 387 2.16 -0.03 6.32
N VAL A 388 2.99 0.61 5.48
CA VAL A 388 2.58 1.73 4.63
C VAL A 388 1.43 1.32 3.70
N PHE A 389 1.48 0.12 3.10
CA PHE A 389 0.39 -0.42 2.28
C PHE A 389 -0.92 -0.57 3.05
N ARG A 390 -0.88 -1.08 4.28
CA ARG A 390 -2.04 -1.19 5.18
C ARG A 390 -2.60 0.16 5.59
N ASP A 391 -1.73 1.15 5.81
CA ASP A 391 -2.14 2.53 6.12
C ASP A 391 -2.83 3.19 4.89
N CYS A 392 -2.32 2.96 3.67
CA CYS A 392 -3.00 3.36 2.43
C CYS A 392 -4.40 2.73 2.32
N ILE A 393 -4.53 1.41 2.55
CA ILE A 393 -5.82 0.70 2.57
C ILE A 393 -6.77 1.33 3.60
N SER A 394 -6.25 1.59 4.81
CA SER A 394 -7.03 2.18 5.90
C SER A 394 -7.52 3.59 5.55
N ALA A 395 -6.69 4.41 4.91
CA ALA A 395 -7.05 5.76 4.50
C ALA A 395 -8.17 5.75 3.44
N ILE A 396 -8.06 4.90 2.42
CA ILE A 396 -9.07 4.72 1.37
C ILE A 396 -10.39 4.23 1.95
N THR A 397 -10.32 3.19 2.79
CA THR A 397 -11.50 2.56 3.41
C THR A 397 -12.23 3.54 4.32
N ARG A 398 -11.52 4.24 5.22
CA ARG A 398 -12.14 5.17 6.18
C ARG A 398 -12.73 6.42 5.52
N ARG A 399 -12.24 6.79 4.34
CA ARG A 399 -12.81 7.89 3.54
C ARG A 399 -13.90 7.44 2.58
N ASN A 400 -14.19 6.14 2.52
CA ASN A 400 -15.09 5.54 1.53
C ASN A 400 -14.74 5.98 0.10
N PHE A 401 -13.45 6.12 -0.20
CA PHE A 401 -12.98 6.56 -1.51
C PHE A 401 -12.83 5.35 -2.44
N PHE A 402 -13.93 4.65 -2.64
CA PHE A 402 -14.04 3.53 -3.57
C PHE A 402 -15.51 3.33 -4.01
N GLU A 403 -15.71 2.75 -5.19
CA GLU A 403 -17.00 2.24 -5.68
C GLU A 403 -17.11 0.74 -5.41
N LEU A 404 -16.04 -0.01 -5.67
CA LEU A 404 -15.99 -1.47 -5.55
C LEU A 404 -14.96 -1.88 -4.51
N THR A 405 -15.24 -2.90 -3.69
CA THR A 405 -14.27 -3.32 -2.67
C THR A 405 -12.98 -3.87 -3.28
N LEU A 406 -13.05 -4.45 -4.48
CA LEU A 406 -11.88 -4.97 -5.22
C LEU A 406 -10.89 -3.89 -5.68
N GLU A 407 -11.28 -2.62 -5.69
CA GLU A 407 -10.38 -1.53 -6.11
C GLU A 407 -9.55 -0.98 -4.96
N ILE A 408 -9.90 -1.28 -3.70
CA ILE A 408 -9.26 -0.71 -2.50
C ILE A 408 -7.75 -0.96 -2.52
N GLU A 409 -7.32 -2.20 -2.78
CA GLU A 409 -5.92 -2.57 -2.77
C GLU A 409 -5.15 -1.99 -3.97
N ASN A 410 -5.82 -1.82 -5.10
CA ASN A 410 -5.25 -1.17 -6.28
C ASN A 410 -5.04 0.32 -6.04
N LEU A 411 -6.06 1.01 -5.51
CA LEU A 411 -5.97 2.40 -5.10
C LEU A 411 -4.89 2.59 -4.02
N ALA A 412 -4.78 1.65 -3.08
CA ALA A 412 -3.76 1.68 -2.03
C ALA A 412 -2.35 1.47 -2.59
N LEU A 413 -2.18 0.50 -3.50
CA LEU A 413 -0.89 0.23 -4.15
C LEU A 413 -0.41 1.46 -4.92
N VAL A 414 -1.33 2.15 -5.62
CA VAL A 414 -1.04 3.40 -6.32
C VAL A 414 -0.76 4.53 -5.36
N MET A 415 -1.47 4.64 -4.24
CA MET A 415 -1.19 5.65 -3.23
C MET A 415 0.22 5.47 -2.65
N CYS A 416 0.59 4.23 -2.38
CA CYS A 416 1.85 3.82 -1.78
C CYS A 416 3.06 3.84 -2.76
N TYR A 417 2.84 3.69 -4.07
CA TYR A 417 3.89 3.57 -5.10
C TYR A 417 3.85 4.69 -6.14
N GLY A 418 4.98 5.35 -6.47
CA GLY A 418 5.10 6.42 -7.49
C GLY A 418 5.55 7.79 -6.95
N VAL A 419 5.58 8.85 -7.80
CA VAL A 419 6.06 10.23 -7.49
C VAL A 419 5.64 10.67 -6.10
N ALA A 420 6.63 11.05 -5.30
CA ALA A 420 6.45 11.40 -3.89
C ALA A 420 5.56 10.36 -3.19
N PRO A 421 6.08 9.14 -2.92
CA PRO A 421 5.35 8.17 -2.12
C PRO A 421 4.94 8.89 -0.84
N LEU A 422 3.64 9.06 -0.62
CA LEU A 422 3.14 9.53 0.65
C LEU A 422 3.40 8.37 1.61
N GLY A 423 4.44 8.56 2.42
CA GLY A 423 5.31 7.50 2.89
C GLY A 423 6.73 8.06 2.87
N LEU A 424 7.54 7.76 1.86
CA LEU A 424 8.94 8.18 1.80
C LEU A 424 9.16 9.70 1.68
N GLY A 425 8.34 10.46 0.96
CA GLY A 425 8.55 11.92 0.85
C GLY A 425 8.30 12.67 2.16
N TYR A 426 7.44 12.11 3.03
CA TYR A 426 7.01 12.74 4.28
C TYR A 426 7.68 12.11 5.51
N LEU A 427 7.79 10.79 5.55
CA LEU A 427 8.53 10.05 6.57
C LEU A 427 10.04 10.11 6.33
N ALA A 428 10.60 10.15 5.11
CA ALA A 428 12.06 10.34 4.97
C ALA A 428 12.49 11.82 5.12
N ALA A 429 11.57 12.78 4.94
CA ALA A 429 11.83 14.19 5.22
C ALA A 429 11.73 14.54 6.72
N ASN A 430 10.88 13.82 7.48
CA ASN A 430 10.62 14.10 8.91
C ASN A 430 11.08 12.98 9.86
N LEU A 431 11.43 11.79 9.36
CA LEU A 431 12.18 10.77 10.09
C LEU A 431 13.67 10.86 9.71
N PRO A 432 14.53 11.64 10.42
CA PRO A 432 15.98 11.53 10.28
C PRO A 432 16.48 10.09 10.55
N PRO A 433 17.65 9.74 9.98
CA PRO A 433 17.98 8.37 9.59
C PRO A 433 18.34 7.49 10.78
N GLY A 434 17.55 6.44 11.00
CA GLY A 434 18.16 5.10 10.93
C GLY A 434 18.43 4.88 9.45
N ALA A 435 19.69 4.69 9.07
CA ALA A 435 20.18 4.77 7.69
C ALA A 435 19.11 4.25 6.70
N ILE A 436 18.56 5.15 5.86
CA ILE A 436 18.18 4.70 4.52
C ILE A 436 19.46 3.98 4.07
N PRO A 437 19.44 2.65 3.82
CA PRO A 437 20.63 1.95 3.37
C PRO A 437 21.20 2.83 2.26
N PRO A 438 22.46 3.28 2.37
CA PRO A 438 22.99 4.26 1.43
C PRO A 438 22.66 3.72 0.05
N ILE A 439 21.74 4.40 -0.66
CA ILE A 439 21.35 4.00 -2.00
C ILE A 439 22.69 3.94 -2.71
N PRO A 440 23.13 2.75 -3.19
CA PRO A 440 24.44 2.62 -3.80
C PRO A 440 24.57 3.77 -4.79
N ALA A 441 25.58 4.63 -4.60
CA ALA A 441 25.70 5.85 -5.38
C ALA A 441 25.56 5.45 -6.85
N PRO A 442 24.50 5.92 -7.56
CA PRO A 442 24.25 5.44 -8.89
C PRO A 442 25.48 5.76 -9.73
N LEU A 443 26.11 4.71 -10.25
CA LEU A 443 27.21 4.80 -11.19
C LEU A 443 26.61 5.25 -12.53
N ALA A 444 26.23 6.53 -12.64
CA ALA A 444 25.84 7.28 -13.84
C ALA A 444 25.02 6.56 -14.95
N ALA A 445 23.90 7.07 -15.48
CA ALA A 445 23.03 8.18 -15.15
C ALA A 445 21.78 8.08 -16.06
N VAL A 446 20.59 7.91 -15.47
CA VAL A 446 19.32 8.48 -15.93
C VAL A 446 18.56 8.79 -14.63
N PRO A 447 18.11 10.03 -14.40
CA PRO A 447 17.35 10.34 -13.19
C PRO A 447 16.05 9.54 -13.20
N LEU A 448 15.82 8.75 -12.15
CA LEU A 448 14.54 8.09 -11.91
C LEU A 448 13.53 9.15 -11.47
N TYR A 449 12.78 9.71 -12.41
CA TYR A 449 11.59 10.48 -12.09
C TYR A 449 10.39 9.53 -11.90
N GLY A 450 9.58 9.81 -10.87
CA GLY A 450 8.62 8.86 -10.30
C GLY A 450 7.31 8.52 -11.07
N PRO A 451 6.85 9.22 -12.13
CA PRO A 451 5.52 8.97 -12.72
C PRO A 451 5.51 7.82 -13.72
N SER A 452 6.69 7.44 -14.23
CA SER A 452 6.90 6.28 -15.08
C SER A 452 6.40 4.96 -14.48
N TRP A 453 6.42 4.83 -13.15
CA TRP A 453 5.96 3.66 -12.40
C TRP A 453 4.44 3.43 -12.50
N TYR A 454 3.65 4.46 -12.82
CA TYR A 454 2.20 4.33 -12.99
C TYR A 454 1.81 3.54 -14.26
N ALA A 455 2.63 3.60 -15.31
CA ALA A 455 2.42 2.80 -16.51
C ALA A 455 2.42 1.29 -16.18
N TRP A 456 3.27 0.87 -15.24
CA TRP A 456 3.42 -0.52 -14.79
C TRP A 456 2.23 -0.99 -13.98
N HIS A 457 1.82 -0.18 -12.99
CA HIS A 457 0.62 -0.45 -12.22
C HIS A 457 -0.58 -0.65 -13.15
N THR A 458 -0.74 0.27 -14.10
CA THR A 458 -1.85 0.22 -15.05
C THR A 458 -1.81 -1.06 -15.85
N TYR A 459 -0.65 -1.37 -16.45
CA TYR A 459 -0.53 -2.46 -17.40
C TYR A 459 -0.65 -3.83 -16.72
N TRP A 460 -0.01 -4.01 -15.57
CA TRP A 460 0.15 -5.33 -14.93
C TRP A 460 -0.78 -5.58 -13.75
N VAL A 461 -1.46 -4.56 -13.23
CA VAL A 461 -2.33 -4.70 -12.05
C VAL A 461 -3.75 -4.25 -12.38
N TYR A 462 -3.92 -2.98 -12.74
CA TYR A 462 -5.24 -2.38 -12.91
C TYR A 462 -6.02 -2.95 -14.12
N ARG A 463 -5.38 -3.07 -15.29
CA ARG A 463 -6.02 -3.62 -16.49
C ARG A 463 -6.47 -5.08 -16.31
N PRO A 464 -5.65 -6.01 -15.78
CA PRO A 464 -6.10 -7.35 -15.45
C PRO A 464 -7.32 -7.36 -14.52
N LEU A 465 -7.33 -6.53 -13.48
CA LEU A 465 -8.47 -6.40 -12.58
C LEU A 465 -9.74 -5.93 -13.32
N GLY A 466 -9.62 -4.89 -14.15
CA GLY A 466 -10.75 -4.40 -14.95
C GLY A 466 -11.35 -5.50 -15.82
N ARG A 467 -10.50 -6.32 -16.47
CA ARG A 467 -10.93 -7.50 -17.25
C ARG A 467 -11.52 -8.62 -16.37
N TYR A 468 -11.06 -8.76 -15.13
CA TYR A 468 -11.59 -9.74 -14.20
C TYR A 468 -12.98 -9.36 -13.72
N ILE A 469 -13.15 -8.14 -13.21
CA ILE A 469 -14.45 -7.51 -12.88
C ILE A 469 -15.40 -7.68 -14.05
N ALA A 470 -14.85 -7.55 -15.27
CA ALA A 470 -15.61 -7.67 -16.47
C ALA A 470 -16.27 -8.99 -16.75
N THR A 471 -15.52 -10.03 -16.46
CA THR A 471 -15.91 -11.39 -16.75
C THR A 471 -16.58 -12.04 -15.53
N HIS A 472 -16.47 -11.43 -14.34
CA HIS A 472 -16.92 -11.96 -13.06
C HIS A 472 -17.66 -10.91 -12.18
N PRO A 473 -18.76 -10.30 -12.66
CA PRO A 473 -19.45 -9.20 -11.97
C PRO A 473 -20.01 -9.55 -10.58
N VAL A 474 -20.21 -10.84 -10.29
CA VAL A 474 -20.72 -11.31 -8.98
C VAL A 474 -19.67 -11.18 -7.87
N HIS A 475 -18.38 -11.14 -8.21
CA HIS A 475 -17.27 -11.08 -7.24
C HIS A 475 -16.88 -9.64 -6.85
N VAL A 476 -17.59 -8.65 -7.37
CA VAL A 476 -17.21 -7.23 -7.28
C VAL A 476 -17.43 -6.63 -5.88
N HIS A 477 -18.33 -7.24 -5.10
CA HIS A 477 -18.61 -6.86 -3.71
C HIS A 477 -18.16 -7.91 -2.69
N THR A 478 -17.45 -8.96 -3.12
CA THR A 478 -16.79 -9.85 -2.16
C THR A 478 -15.58 -9.11 -1.60
N ILE A 479 -15.63 -8.84 -0.30
CA ILE A 479 -14.52 -8.30 0.48
C ILE A 479 -13.34 -9.29 0.30
N ALA A 480 -12.24 -8.84 -0.29
CA ALA A 480 -10.99 -9.58 -0.22
C ALA A 480 -10.65 -9.69 1.28
N ALA A 481 -10.58 -10.93 1.77
CA ALA A 481 -10.52 -11.23 3.19
C ALA A 481 -9.23 -10.68 3.82
N PHE A 482 -9.29 -9.49 4.40
CA PHE A 482 -8.47 -9.13 5.56
C PHE A 482 -9.25 -9.58 6.81
N GLY A 483 -9.08 -10.86 7.14
CA GLY A 483 -9.48 -11.46 8.42
C GLY A 483 -8.27 -11.72 9.27
#